data_AF-A0A3D5GGD6-F1
#
_entry.id   AF-A0A3D5GGD6-F1
#
_cell.length_a   1.000
_cell.length_b   1.000
_cell.length_c   1.000
_cell.angle_alpha   90.00
_cell.angle_beta   90.00
_cell.angle_gamma   90.00
#
_symmetry.space_group_name_H-M   'P 1'
#
loop_
_entity.id
_entity.type
_entity.pdbx_description
1 polymer ?
#
loop_
_entity_poly.entity_id
_entity_poly.type
_entity_poly.pdbx_seq_one_letter_code
_entity_poly.pdbx_strand_id
1 'polypeptide(L)'
;MRALVRLLWVAVAWTAVVWVGRIRNVFGDDNLSGGARFWRIAVSIVFLVLAAMLATVALGRWHRRPLGSTRMVAVFCLWTIVFWTVRGGGLLFAEHDAEFKLVHTALAVV
;
A
#
# COMPACT_ATOMS: atom_id res chain seq x y z
N MET A 1 6.35 -12.46 19.65
CA MET A 1 7.21 -12.10 18.50
C MET A 1 6.84 -12.82 17.20
N ARG A 2 6.69 -14.16 17.15
CA ARG A 2 6.37 -14.90 15.90
C ARG A 2 5.08 -14.44 15.20
N ALA A 3 4.01 -14.19 15.95
CA ALA A 3 2.74 -13.70 15.38
C ALA A 3 2.89 -12.33 14.71
N LEU A 4 3.64 -11.41 15.33
CA LEU A 4 3.87 -10.06 14.80
C LEU A 4 4.69 -10.08 13.51
N VAL A 5 5.74 -10.92 13.47
CA VAL A 5 6.54 -11.14 12.25
C VAL A 5 5.69 -11.73 11.12
N ARG A 6 4.78 -12.66 11.41
CA ARG A 6 3.83 -13.19 10.42
C ARG A 6 2.92 -12.08 9.87
N LEU A 7 2.38 -11.22 10.73
CA LEU A 7 1.55 -10.09 10.30
C LEU A 7 2.32 -9.11 9.41
N LEU A 8 3.59 -8.82 9.73
CA LEU A 8 4.46 -7.99 8.88
C LEU A 8 4.64 -8.62 7.50
N TRP A 9 4.87 -9.93 7.42
CA TRP A 9 5.00 -10.62 6.14
C TRP A 9 3.69 -10.64 5.34
N VAL A 10 2.55 -10.82 6.00
CA VAL A 10 1.23 -10.71 5.36
C VAL A 10 1.04 -9.30 4.79
N ALA A 11 1.34 -8.25 5.56
CA ALA A 11 1.24 -6.87 5.11
C ALA A 11 2.15 -6.59 3.91
N VAL A 12 3.41 -7.06 3.95
CA VAL A 12 4.35 -6.92 2.83
C VAL A 12 3.84 -7.62 1.57
N ALA A 13 3.43 -8.89 1.70
CA ALA A 13 2.94 -9.68 0.56
C ALA A 13 1.68 -9.06 -0.04
N TRP A 14 0.75 -8.66 0.82
CA TRP A 14 -0.49 -8.02 0.39
C TRP A 14 -0.24 -6.68 -0.30
N THR A 15 0.61 -5.83 0.29
CA THR A 15 1.01 -4.56 -0.34
C THR A 15 1.64 -4.81 -1.71
N ALA A 16 2.52 -5.78 -1.84
CA ALA A 16 3.13 -6.12 -3.13
C ALA A 16 2.08 -6.52 -4.18
N VAL A 17 1.13 -7.41 -3.83
CA VAL A 17 0.05 -7.85 -4.73
C VAL A 17 -0.78 -6.66 -5.22
N VAL A 18 -1.25 -5.81 -4.30
CA VAL A 18 -2.10 -4.65 -4.61
C VAL A 18 -1.38 -3.67 -5.54
N TRP A 19 -0.14 -3.30 -5.22
CA TRP A 19 0.55 -2.20 -5.89
C TRP A 19 1.26 -2.63 -7.17
N VAL A 20 1.74 -3.87 -7.27
CA VAL A 20 2.23 -4.43 -8.54
C VAL A 20 1.07 -4.61 -9.52
N GLY A 21 -0.07 -5.14 -9.06
CA GLY A 21 -1.28 -5.24 -9.87
C GLY A 21 -1.73 -3.86 -10.38
N ARG A 22 -1.69 -2.84 -9.52
CA ARG A 22 -2.01 -1.46 -9.92
C ARG A 22 -1.05 -0.91 -10.98
N ILE A 23 0.25 -1.13 -10.86
CA ILE A 23 1.23 -0.72 -11.87
C ILE A 23 0.90 -1.40 -13.21
N ARG A 24 0.64 -2.71 -13.21
CA ARG A 24 0.25 -3.45 -14.42
C ARG A 24 -1.02 -2.87 -15.05
N ASN A 25 -2.02 -2.54 -14.25
CA ASN A 25 -3.27 -1.94 -14.75
C ASN A 25 -3.04 -0.57 -15.39
N VAL A 26 -2.13 0.25 -14.83
CA VAL A 26 -1.77 1.56 -15.39
C VAL A 26 -0.99 1.43 -16.71
N PHE A 27 -0.26 0.34 -16.89
CA PHE A 27 0.41 0.05 -18.16
C PHE A 27 -0.54 -0.47 -19.24
N GLY A 28 -1.62 -1.16 -18.86
CA GLY A 28 -2.64 -1.65 -19.80
C GLY A 28 -3.76 -0.66 -20.14
N ASP A 29 -3.74 0.55 -19.57
CA ASP A 29 -4.74 1.60 -19.81
C ASP A 29 -4.12 2.75 -20.60
N ASP A 30 -4.35 2.74 -21.91
CA ASP A 30 -3.80 3.71 -22.87
C ASP A 30 -4.56 5.05 -22.88
N ASN A 31 -5.72 5.13 -22.21
CA ASN A 31 -6.54 6.34 -22.15
C ASN A 31 -6.14 7.28 -20.98
N LEU A 32 -5.09 6.94 -20.24
CA LEU A 32 -4.61 7.74 -19.13
C LEU A 32 -3.81 8.96 -19.57
N SER A 33 -4.24 10.15 -19.13
CA SER A 33 -3.41 11.35 -19.25
C SER A 33 -2.05 11.14 -18.56
N GLY A 34 -0.98 11.69 -19.15
CA GLY A 34 0.39 11.48 -18.65
C GLY A 34 0.57 11.85 -17.18
N GLY A 35 -0.09 12.91 -16.72
CA GLY A 35 -0.08 13.32 -15.31
C GLY A 35 -0.79 12.32 -14.37
N ALA A 36 -1.96 11.80 -14.77
CA ALA A 36 -2.67 10.79 -13.99
C ALA A 36 -1.88 9.47 -13.93
N ARG A 37 -1.22 9.10 -15.03
CA ARG A 37 -0.33 7.93 -15.10
C ARG A 37 0.84 8.07 -14.14
N PHE A 38 1.54 9.20 -14.21
CA PHE A 38 2.71 9.48 -13.37
C PHE A 38 2.33 9.44 -11.88
N TRP A 39 1.26 10.11 -11.47
CA TRP A 39 0.80 10.11 -10.08
C TRP A 39 0.49 8.70 -9.56
N ARG A 40 -0.20 7.88 -10.35
CA ARG A 40 -0.55 6.49 -9.96
C ARG A 40 0.70 5.62 -9.81
N ILE A 41 1.69 5.76 -10.70
CA ILE A 41 2.97 5.03 -10.61
C ILE A 41 3.77 5.51 -9.40
N ALA A 42 3.90 6.82 -9.18
CA ALA A 42 4.66 7.39 -8.08
C ALA A 42 4.16 6.88 -6.71
N VAL A 43 2.85 6.93 -6.48
CA VAL A 43 2.24 6.40 -5.25
C VAL A 43 2.51 4.90 -5.10
N SER A 44 2.38 4.13 -6.19
CA SER A 44 2.62 2.69 -6.16
C SER A 44 4.06 2.35 -5.77
N ILE A 45 5.02 3.11 -6.28
CA ILE A 45 6.44 2.97 -5.93
C ILE A 45 6.66 3.28 -4.44
N VAL A 46 6.05 4.34 -3.89
CA VAL A 46 6.19 4.68 -2.46
C VAL A 46 5.72 3.53 -1.57
N PHE A 47 4.55 2.95 -1.86
CA PHE A 47 4.05 1.81 -1.09
C PHE A 47 4.97 0.59 -1.17
N LEU A 48 5.51 0.29 -2.36
CA LEU A 48 6.46 -0.81 -2.53
C LEU A 48 7.78 -0.57 -1.79
N VAL A 49 8.30 0.66 -1.79
CA VAL A 49 9.49 1.03 -1.02
C VAL A 49 9.26 0.86 0.48
N LEU A 50 8.12 1.34 0.99
CA LEU A 50 7.78 1.18 2.41
C LEU A 50 7.56 -0.29 2.79
N ALA A 51 6.96 -1.10 1.91
CA ALA A 51 6.85 -2.55 2.12
C ALA A 51 8.23 -3.23 2.15
N ALA A 52 9.15 -2.86 1.26
CA ALA A 52 10.52 -3.38 1.28
C ALA A 52 11.24 -3.01 2.59
N MET A 53 11.05 -1.77 3.06
CA MET A 53 11.54 -1.33 4.37
C MET A 53 10.95 -2.17 5.51
N LEU A 54 9.64 -2.46 5.49
CA LEU A 54 8.97 -3.30 6.47
C LEU A 54 9.49 -4.76 6.45
N ALA A 55 9.82 -5.29 5.27
CA ALA A 55 10.45 -6.60 5.13
C ALA A 55 11.82 -6.67 5.83
N THR A 56 12.61 -5.58 5.81
CA THR A 56 13.88 -5.55 6.55
C THR A 56 13.70 -5.64 8.06
N VAL A 57 12.59 -5.11 8.58
CA VAL A 57 12.18 -5.26 9.98
C VAL A 57 11.77 -6.70 10.28
N ALA A 58 10.94 -7.30 9.42
CA ALA A 58 10.48 -8.68 9.57
C ALA A 58 11.63 -9.71 9.51
N LEU A 59 12.69 -9.42 8.76
CA LEU A 59 13.93 -10.22 8.68
C LEU A 59 14.84 -10.06 9.92
N GLY A 60 14.47 -9.24 10.90
CA GLY A 60 15.25 -9.06 12.13
C GLY A 60 16.53 -8.24 11.98
N ARG A 61 16.75 -7.58 10.82
CA ARG A 61 17.94 -6.73 10.59
C ARG A 61 18.04 -5.54 11.56
N TRP A 62 16.92 -5.21 12.21
CA TRP A 62 16.80 -4.10 13.16
C TRP A 62 16.77 -4.54 14.63
N HIS A 63 17.15 -5.77 14.98
CA HIS A 63 17.15 -6.27 16.36
C HIS A 63 17.94 -5.37 17.33
N ARG A 64 19.03 -4.74 16.87
CA ARG A 64 19.86 -3.84 17.70
C ARG A 64 19.33 -2.40 17.81
N ARG A 65 18.23 -2.06 17.12
CA ARG A 65 17.69 -0.70 17.00
C ARG A 65 16.14 -0.71 17.06
N PRO A 66 15.54 -1.07 18.21
CA PRO A 66 14.09 -1.28 18.34
C PRO A 66 13.27 -0.01 18.05
N LEU A 67 13.76 1.17 18.42
CA LEU A 67 13.08 2.44 18.13
C LEU A 67 12.98 2.74 16.63
N GLY A 68 13.97 2.36 15.83
CA GLY A 68 13.96 2.55 14.38
C GLY A 68 12.93 1.64 13.71
N SER A 69 12.88 0.37 14.14
CA SER A 69 11.88 -0.60 13.72
C SER A 69 10.45 -0.11 13.99
N THR A 70 10.16 0.34 15.20
CA THR A 70 8.80 0.83 15.56
C THR A 70 8.40 2.07 14.76
N ARG A 71 9.33 3.02 14.55
CA ARG A 71 9.06 4.20 13.71
C ARG A 71 8.75 3.82 12.26
N MET A 72 9.47 2.87 11.67
CA MET A 72 9.21 2.41 10.30
C MET A 72 7.82 1.78 10.15
N VAL A 73 7.42 0.93 11.10
CA VAL A 73 6.07 0.35 11.11
C VAL A 73 5.02 1.45 11.26
N ALA A 74 5.22 2.38 12.19
CA ALA A 74 4.30 3.49 12.43
C ALA A 74 4.15 4.40 11.19
N VAL A 75 5.25 4.73 10.51
CA VAL A 75 5.23 5.51 9.26
C VAL A 75 4.45 4.78 8.17
N PHE A 76 4.67 3.47 8.02
CA PHE A 76 3.91 2.67 7.06
C PHE A 76 2.41 2.67 7.37
N CYS A 77 2.02 2.44 8.62
CA CYS A 77 0.62 2.46 9.04
C CYS A 77 -0.01 3.85 8.84
N LEU A 78 0.65 4.91 9.28
CA LEU A 78 0.16 6.29 9.12
C LEU A 78 -0.01 6.67 7.66
N TRP A 79 1.00 6.37 6.82
CA TRP A 79 0.93 6.60 5.38
C TRP A 79 -0.25 5.88 4.75
N THR A 80 -0.42 4.60 5.08
CA THR A 80 -1.50 3.76 4.56
C THR A 80 -2.87 4.29 4.96
N ILE A 81 -3.07 4.62 6.24
CA ILE A 81 -4.32 5.19 6.77
C ILE A 81 -4.64 6.51 6.07
N VAL A 82 -3.69 7.44 6.00
CA VAL A 82 -3.91 8.76 5.40
C VAL A 82 -4.24 8.63 3.91
N PHE A 83 -3.47 7.83 3.19
CA PHE A 83 -3.68 7.62 1.76
C PHE A 83 -5.06 7.03 1.48
N TRP A 84 -5.45 5.99 2.21
CA TRP A 84 -6.76 5.35 2.02
C TRP A 84 -7.91 6.18 2.53
N THR A 85 -7.72 7.02 3.54
CA THR A 85 -8.75 7.98 3.97
C THR A 85 -9.07 8.97 2.85
N VAL A 86 -8.03 9.57 2.24
CA VAL A 86 -8.20 10.52 1.13
C VAL A 86 -8.74 9.82 -0.11
N ARG A 87 -8.15 8.68 -0.49
CA ARG A 87 -8.49 7.97 -1.72
C ARG A 87 -9.82 7.21 -1.63
N GLY A 88 -10.04 6.52 -0.52
CA GLY A 88 -11.27 5.78 -0.22
C GLY A 88 -12.44 6.72 0.00
N GLY A 89 -12.23 7.86 0.67
CA GLY A 89 -13.23 8.94 0.74
C GLY A 89 -13.64 9.39 -0.66
N GLY A 90 -12.68 9.75 -1.52
CA GLY A 90 -12.98 10.12 -2.91
C GLY A 90 -13.68 9.04 -3.74
N LEU A 91 -13.53 7.76 -3.38
CA LEU A 91 -14.20 6.62 -4.04
C LEU A 91 -15.62 6.39 -3.53
N LEU A 92 -15.88 6.67 -2.25
CA LEU A 92 -17.21 6.56 -1.64
C LEU A 92 -18.15 7.68 -2.12
N PHE A 93 -17.63 8.89 -2.31
CA PHE A 93 -18.38 10.05 -2.82
C PHE A 93 -18.53 10.08 -4.34
N ALA A 94 -17.86 9.18 -5.08
CA ALA A 94 -18.08 9.01 -6.51
C ALA A 94 -19.26 8.06 -6.78
N GLU A 95 -20.09 8.39 -7.78
CA GLU A 95 -21.13 7.49 -8.27
C GLU A 95 -20.50 6.35 -9.09
N HIS A 96 -20.23 5.24 -8.42
CA HIS A 96 -19.73 4.00 -9.01
C HIS A 96 -20.57 2.82 -8.50
N ASP A 97 -20.73 1.79 -9.33
CA ASP A 97 -21.46 0.57 -9.02
C ASP A 97 -20.98 -0.10 -7.72
N ALA A 98 -21.90 -0.76 -7.01
CA ALA A 98 -21.62 -1.36 -5.70
C ALA A 98 -20.49 -2.41 -5.74
N GLU A 99 -20.39 -3.17 -6.83
CA GLU A 99 -19.30 -4.14 -7.05
C GLU A 99 -17.95 -3.44 -7.28
N PHE A 100 -17.96 -2.30 -7.98
CA PHE A 100 -16.77 -1.47 -8.17
C PHE A 100 -16.28 -0.89 -6.83
N LYS A 101 -17.20 -0.45 -5.98
CA LYS A 101 -16.91 0.01 -4.61
C LYS A 101 -16.39 -1.13 -3.73
N LEU A 102 -16.99 -2.32 -3.79
CA LEU A 102 -16.58 -3.47 -2.99
C LEU A 102 -15.14 -3.90 -3.28
N VAL A 103 -14.78 -4.07 -4.56
CA VAL A 103 -13.41 -4.42 -4.97
C VAL A 103 -12.42 -3.33 -4.57
N HIS A 104 -12.79 -2.06 -4.72
CA HIS A 104 -11.93 -0.95 -4.34
C HIS A 104 -11.78 -0.78 -2.83
N THR A 105 -12.78 -1.16 -2.05
CA THR A 105 -12.72 -1.12 -0.58
C THR A 105 -11.92 -2.32 -0.04
N ALA A 106 -12.04 -3.49 -0.66
CA ALA A 106 -11.19 -4.64 -0.34
C ALA A 106 -9.71 -4.38 -0.70
N LEU A 107 -9.44 -3.75 -1.84
CA LEU A 107 -8.10 -3.24 -2.18
C LEU A 107 -7.62 -2.15 -1.20
N ALA A 108 -8.55 -1.43 -0.56
CA ALA A 108 -8.26 -0.41 0.45
C ALA A 108 -7.84 -0.96 1.81
N VAL A 109 -8.10 -2.24 2.07
CA VAL A 109 -7.61 -2.90 3.28
C VAL A 109 -6.15 -3.28 3.05
N VAL A 110 -5.23 -2.34 3.26
CA VAL A 110 -3.78 -2.57 3.37
C VAL A 110 -3.34 -2.18 4.77
#